data_AF-A0A9X8WQH1-F1
#
_entry.id   AF-A0A9X8WQH1-F1
#
_cell.length_a   1.000
_cell.length_b   1.000
_cell.length_c   1.000
_cell.angle_alpha   90.00
_cell.angle_beta   90.00
_cell.angle_gamma   90.00
#
_symmetry.space_group_name_H-M   'P 1'
#
loop_
_entity.id
_entity.type
_entity.pdbx_description
1 polymer ?
#
loop_
_entity_poly.entity_id
_entity_poly.type
_entity_poly.pdbx_seq_one_letter_code
_entity_poly.pdbx_strand_id
1 'polypeptide(L)' 'MKDIFEELISIKDACELYKKGESTLRLNIRNKKFVEGIDCKKFGTTWVFKKTALEREYNKKDKKRESGN' A
#
# COMPACT_ATOMS: atom_id res chain seq x y z
N MET A 1 21.58 -10.41 3.87
CA MET A 1 21.39 -8.95 4.02
C MET A 1 20.09 -8.65 3.32
N LYS A 2 19.03 -8.27 4.05
CA LYS A 2 17.69 -8.12 3.45
C LYS A 2 17.60 -6.68 2.96
N ASP A 3 17.53 -6.49 1.64
CA ASP A 3 17.54 -5.18 1.04
C ASP A 3 16.27 -4.43 1.43
N ILE A 4 16.45 -3.35 2.19
CA ILE A 4 15.39 -2.38 2.57
C ILE A 4 14.68 -1.80 1.33
N PHE A 5 15.29 -1.89 0.15
CA PHE A 5 14.71 -1.53 -1.14
C PHE A 5 13.80 -2.61 -1.73
N GLU A 6 14.01 -3.91 -1.47
CA GLU A 6 13.14 -4.98 -1.98
C GLU A 6 11.74 -4.94 -1.35
N GLU A 7 11.63 -4.38 -0.14
CA GLU A 7 10.36 -4.26 0.56
C GLU A 7 9.60 -2.97 0.21
N LEU A 8 10.17 -2.05 -0.56
CA LEU A 8 9.53 -0.80 -0.95
C LEU A 8 9.09 -0.83 -2.41
N ILE A 9 7.83 -0.50 -2.66
CA ILE A 9 7.28 -0.40 -4.01
C ILE A 9 6.71 0.99 -4.24
N SER A 10 6.79 1.48 -5.48
CA SER A 10 6.22 2.78 -5.80
C SER A 10 4.70 2.75 -5.74
N ILE A 11 4.07 3.92 -5.61
CA ILE A 11 2.60 4.02 -5.66
C ILE A 11 2.05 3.47 -6.98
N LYS A 12 2.80 3.56 -8.08
CA LYS A 12 2.40 3.01 -9.38
C LYS A 12 2.43 1.49 -9.37
N ASP A 13 3.54 0.89 -8.94
CA ASP A 13 3.66 -0.57 -8.80
C ASP A 13 2.61 -1.13 -7.84
N ALA A 14 2.35 -0.43 -6.73
CA ALA A 14 1.30 -0.78 -5.79
C ALA A 14 -0.11 -0.72 -6.43
N CYS A 15 -0.37 0.27 -7.28
CA CYS A 15 -1.62 0.35 -8.03
C CYS A 15 -1.79 -0.87 -8.94
N GLU A 16 -0.73 -1.25 -9.66
CA GLU A 16 -0.74 -2.39 -10.60
C GLU A 16 -0.87 -3.73 -9.86
N LEU A 17 -0.06 -3.95 -8.81
CA LEU A 17 -0.05 -5.19 -8.03
C LEU A 17 -1.38 -5.45 -7.31
N TYR A 18 -1.98 -4.41 -6.72
CA TYR A 18 -3.22 -4.54 -5.92
C TYR A 18 -4.48 -4.12 -6.69
N LYS A 19 -4.34 -3.80 -7.99
CA LYS A 19 -5.41 -3.28 -8.86
C LYS A 19 -6.21 -2.15 -8.19
N LYS A 20 -5.51 -1.20 -7.56
CA LYS A 20 -6.10 -0.01 -6.92
C LYS A 20 -5.72 1.25 -7.66
N GLY A 21 -6.58 2.26 -7.59
CA GLY A 21 -6.26 3.57 -8.13
C GLY A 21 -5.28 4.34 -7.24
N GLU A 22 -4.46 5.18 -7.85
CA GLU A 22 -3.49 6.03 -7.15
C GLU A 22 -4.18 6.94 -6.11
N SER A 23 -5.35 7.47 -6.49
CA SER A 23 -6.23 8.25 -5.62
C SER A 23 -6.65 7.49 -4.36
N THR A 24 -6.87 6.17 -4.46
CA THR A 24 -7.23 5.32 -3.31
C THR A 24 -6.07 5.17 -2.34
N LEU A 25 -4.85 4.97 -2.85
CA LEU A 25 -3.66 4.89 -2.01
C LEU A 25 -3.38 6.23 -1.31
N ARG A 26 -3.48 7.35 -2.04
CA ARG A 26 -3.38 8.70 -1.47
C ARG A 26 -4.45 8.97 -0.42
N LEU A 27 -5.69 8.56 -0.69
CA LEU A 27 -6.80 8.66 0.26
C LEU A 27 -6.53 7.81 1.51
N ASN A 28 -5.97 6.61 1.37
CA ASN A 28 -5.62 5.75 2.50
C ASN A 28 -4.52 6.37 3.38
N ILE A 29 -3.54 7.05 2.80
CA ILE A 29 -2.57 7.85 3.57
C ILE A 29 -3.30 8.96 4.34
N ARG A 30 -4.17 9.72 3.66
CA ARG A 30 -4.97 10.80 4.30
C ARG A 30 -5.86 10.29 5.42
N ASN A 31 -6.43 9.10 5.24
CA ASN A 31 -7.27 8.41 6.21
C ASN A 31 -6.47 7.71 7.34
N LYS A 32 -5.15 7.95 7.43
CA LYS A 32 -4.25 7.35 8.43
C LYS A 32 -4.21 5.83 8.41
N LYS A 33 -4.51 5.20 7.27
CA LYS A 33 -4.39 3.74 7.10
C LYS A 33 -2.95 3.30 6.87
N PHE A 34 -2.19 4.16 6.18
CA PHE A 34 -0.75 4.03 6.03
C PHE A 34 -0.08 5.15 6.82
N VAL A 35 0.80 4.77 7.75
CA VAL A 35 1.56 5.73 8.55
C VAL A 35 2.81 6.18 7.79
N GLU A 36 2.94 7.49 7.57
CA GLU A 36 4.13 8.08 6.96
C GLU A 36 5.37 7.83 7.86
N GLY A 37 6.46 7.37 7.27
CA GLY A 37 7.70 7.00 7.96
C GLY A 37 7.75 5.54 8.43
N ILE A 38 6.61 4.84 8.49
CA ILE A 38 6.54 3.43 8.90
C ILE A 38 6.08 2.55 7.72
N ASP A 39 4.88 2.84 7.19
CA ASP A 39 4.21 2.06 6.15
C ASP A 39 4.41 2.66 4.75
N CYS A 40 4.48 3.99 4.67
CA CYS A 40 4.73 4.72 3.43
C CYS A 40 5.73 5.85 3.66
N LYS A 41 6.40 6.29 2.59
CA LYS A 41 7.30 7.43 2.64
C LYS A 41 7.19 8.21 1.34
N LYS A 42 7.20 9.54 1.45
CA LYS A 42 7.26 10.41 0.28
C LYS A 42 8.70 10.50 -0.21
N PHE A 43 8.91 10.20 -1.48
CA PHE A 43 10.20 10.28 -2.16
C PHE A 43 10.10 11.30 -3.29
N GLY A 44 10.55 12.53 -3.03
CA GLY A 44 10.36 13.65 -3.96
C GLY A 44 8.88 13.94 -4.23
N THR A 45 8.43 13.63 -5.46
CA THR A 45 7.03 13.81 -5.91
C THR A 45 6.19 12.54 -5.82
N THR A 46 6.81 11.38 -5.63
CA THR A 46 6.13 10.09 -5.57
C THR A 46 6.01 9.57 -4.15
N TRP A 47 5.09 8.63 -3.95
CA TRP A 47 4.97 7.88 -2.71
C TRP A 47 5.49 6.48 -2.93
N VAL A 48 6.27 5.99 -1.96
CA VAL A 48 6.66 4.59 -1.87
C VAL A 48 6.00 3.96 -0.66
N PHE A 49 5.63 2.70 -0.78
CA PHE A 49 4.93 1.92 0.23
C PHE A 49 5.72 0.67 0.53
N LYS A 50 5.69 0.24 1.78
CA LYS A 50 6.17 -1.10 2.11
C LYS A 50 5.20 -2.14 1.58
N LYS A 51 5.73 -3.16 0.90
CA LYS A 51 4.99 -4.33 0.45
C LYS A 51 4.25 -4.97 1.63
N THR A 52 4.92 -5.10 2.78
CA THR A 52 4.31 -5.62 4.03
C THR A 52 3.15 -4.78 4.55
N ALA A 53 3.19 -3.44 4.38
CA ALA A 53 2.08 -2.58 4.78
C ALA A 53 0.87 -2.71 3.85
N LEU A 54 1.13 -2.81 2.53
CA LEU A 54 0.10 -3.06 1.53
C LEU A 54 -0.53 -4.44 1.72
N GLU A 55 0.28 -5.48 1.94
CA GLU A 55 -0.21 -6.80 2.31
C GLU A 55 -1.05 -6.72 3.59
N ARG A 56 -0.63 -6.01 4.65
CA ARG A 56 -1.43 -5.86 5.86
C ARG A 56 -2.80 -5.24 5.62
N GLU A 57 -2.90 -4.21 4.78
CA GLU A 57 -4.16 -3.49 4.50
C GLU A 57 -5.04 -4.24 3.48
N TYR A 58 -4.45 -4.80 2.43
CA TYR A 58 -5.17 -5.40 1.32
C TYR A 58 -5.38 -6.91 1.49
N ASN A 59 -4.41 -7.66 2.02
CA ASN A 59 -4.59 -9.09 2.32
C ASN A 59 -5.65 -9.30 3.44
N LYS A 60 -5.81 -8.33 4.36
CA LYS A 60 -6.92 -8.37 5.35
C LYS A 60 -8.31 -8.16 4.73
N LYS A 61 -8.40 -7.54 3.55
CA LYS A 61 -9.69 -7.14 2.95
C LYS A 61 -10.27 -8.16 1.99
N ASP A 62 -9.45 -9.03 1.40
CA ASP A 62 -9.95 -10.08 0.52
C ASP A 62 -10.72 -11.19 1.27
N LYS A 63 -10.45 -11.38 2.57
CA LYS A 63 -11.20 -12.32 3.42
C LYS A 63 -12.61 -11.88 3.82
N LYS A 64 -13.15 -10.75 3.32
CA LYS A 64 -14.50 -10.28 3.71
C LYS A 64 -15.47 -10.00 2.56
N ARG A 65 -15.26 -10.60 1.39
CA ARG A 65 -16.26 -10.62 0.30
C ARG A 65 -16.37 -12.00 -0.36
N GLU A 66 -16.58 -13.02 0.46
CA GLU A 66 -17.25 -14.26 0.02
C GLU A 66 -18.15 -14.75 1.16
N SER A 67 -19.14 -13.92 1.50
CA SER A 67 -20.31 -14.31 2.30
C SER A 67 -21.42 -13.29 1.98
N GLY A 68 -22.38 -13.71 1.15
CA GLY A 68 -23.53 -12.93 0.67
C GLY A 68 -23.33 -12.48 -0.78
N ASN A 69 -24.10 -12.93 -1.78
CA ASN A 69 -25.41 -13.58 -1.83
C ASN A 69 -25.51 -14.39 -3.13
#